data_AF-A0A2G6IC95-F1
#
_entry.id   AF-A0A2G6IC95-F1
#
_cell.length_a   1.000
_cell.length_b   1.000
_cell.length_c   1.000
_cell.angle_alpha   90.00
_cell.angle_beta   90.00
_cell.angle_gamma   90.00
#
_symmetry.space_group_name_H-M   'P 1'
#
loop_
_entity.id
_entity.type
_entity.pdbx_description
1 polymer ?
#
loop_
_entity_poly.entity_id
_entity_poly.type
_entity_poly.pdbx_seq_one_letter_code
_entity_poly.pdbx_strand_id
1 'polypeptide(L)'
;MPLAGLALAALAACSPEIPDSGAREAKTRPAPAARTPMSAADTAAAVLGVAPPGASRQAGVATPTAPITQPAATGAPLSAMTGNAATSGTVPAPAPLSDEQDFAAVTARETIASDAARLARNRAQYVTIGPTDLPPRPDGSGPSIVAFALETTNAPGETLYRRSGIAAQTRFERSCAKYASPDQAQQAFLDAGGPKRDRAGMDPDGDGFACFWDPRPFRAARGGAPEVITKYEVIETPGDS
;
A
#
# COMPACT_ATOMS: atom_id res chain seq x y z
N MET A 1 45.14 -57.70 -6.66
CA MET A 1 44.41 -56.86 -5.69
C MET A 1 44.82 -55.41 -5.90
N PRO A 2 44.05 -54.58 -6.63
CA PRO A 2 44.35 -53.15 -6.74
C PRO A 2 43.56 -52.36 -5.68
N LEU A 3 44.28 -51.48 -4.97
CA LEU A 3 43.70 -50.39 -4.19
C LEU A 3 43.08 -49.37 -5.14
N ALA A 4 41.82 -48.98 -4.90
CA ALA A 4 41.19 -47.82 -5.52
C ALA A 4 40.80 -46.83 -4.43
N GLY A 5 41.51 -45.71 -4.36
CA GLY A 5 41.27 -44.60 -3.45
C GLY A 5 40.08 -43.75 -3.92
N LEU A 6 39.25 -43.32 -2.98
CA LEU A 6 38.13 -42.42 -3.20
C LEU A 6 38.55 -41.01 -2.76
N ALA A 7 38.74 -40.11 -3.73
CA ALA A 7 39.00 -38.69 -3.48
C ALA A 7 37.66 -37.93 -3.40
N LEU A 8 37.39 -37.31 -2.25
CA LEU A 8 36.20 -36.48 -2.02
C LEU A 8 36.58 -35.01 -2.23
N ALA A 9 36.10 -34.40 -3.32
CA ALA A 9 36.29 -32.97 -3.58
C ALA A 9 35.15 -32.17 -2.94
N ALA A 10 35.47 -31.35 -1.94
CA ALA A 10 34.53 -30.42 -1.31
C ALA A 10 34.54 -29.09 -2.07
N LEU A 11 33.39 -28.71 -2.65
CA LEU A 11 33.17 -27.40 -3.26
C LEU A 11 32.82 -26.39 -2.15
N ALA A 12 33.72 -25.45 -1.88
CA ALA A 12 33.48 -24.33 -0.98
C ALA A 12 32.77 -23.19 -1.75
N ALA A 13 31.55 -22.85 -1.33
CA ALA A 13 30.86 -21.65 -1.79
C ALA A 13 31.08 -20.51 -0.79
N CYS A 14 31.79 -19.46 -1.21
CA CYS A 14 31.86 -18.19 -0.49
C CYS A 14 30.60 -17.36 -0.78
N SER A 15 29.94 -16.87 0.25
CA SER A 15 29.01 -15.73 0.15
C SER A 15 29.57 -14.58 1.00
N PRO A 16 29.62 -13.33 0.50
CA PRO A 16 30.06 -12.18 1.28
C PRO A 16 28.97 -11.75 2.28
N GLU A 17 29.40 -11.36 3.48
CA GLU A 17 28.56 -10.88 4.58
C GLU A 17 28.06 -9.46 4.31
N ILE A 18 26.74 -9.26 4.35
CA ILE A 18 26.12 -7.94 4.24
C ILE A 18 25.99 -7.36 5.67
N PRO A 19 26.50 -6.16 5.96
CA PRO A 19 26.43 -5.61 7.32
C PRO A 19 25.00 -5.19 7.68
N ASP A 20 24.52 -5.71 8.82
CA ASP A 20 23.26 -5.37 9.45
C ASP A 20 23.31 -3.93 10.00
N SER A 21 22.53 -3.02 9.41
CA SER A 21 22.39 -1.62 9.85
C SER A 21 21.17 -1.41 10.78
N GLY A 22 20.84 -2.40 11.60
CA GLY A 22 19.61 -2.42 12.40
C GLY A 22 19.76 -2.67 13.90
N ALA A 23 20.97 -2.63 14.48
CA ALA A 23 21.19 -2.91 15.89
C ALA A 23 20.49 -1.89 16.82
N ARG A 24 19.24 -2.17 17.21
CA ARG A 24 18.59 -1.61 18.40
C ARG A 24 18.95 -2.51 19.57
N GLU A 25 19.59 -1.94 20.58
CA GLU A 25 19.96 -2.60 21.83
C GLU A 25 18.71 -3.15 22.54
N ALA A 26 18.53 -4.48 22.48
CA ALA A 26 17.53 -5.19 23.28
C ALA A 26 18.15 -5.59 24.62
N LYS A 27 17.74 -4.88 25.67
CA LYS A 27 18.10 -5.15 27.06
C LYS A 27 17.55 -6.50 27.50
N THR A 28 18.45 -7.34 28.03
CA THR A 28 18.30 -8.73 28.47
C THR A 28 17.07 -9.01 29.36
N ARG A 29 16.29 -10.05 29.02
CA ARG A 29 15.57 -10.89 29.99
C ARG A 29 15.74 -12.38 29.60
N PRO A 30 15.99 -13.29 30.55
CA PRO A 30 16.39 -14.67 30.27
C PRO A 30 15.22 -15.61 29.91
N ALA A 31 15.53 -16.58 29.04
CA ALA A 31 14.67 -17.66 28.57
C ALA A 31 14.51 -18.80 29.61
N PRO A 32 13.52 -19.68 29.39
CA PRO A 32 13.82 -21.10 29.09
C PRO A 32 12.88 -21.66 28.00
N ALA A 33 13.05 -22.80 27.34
CA ALA A 33 14.11 -23.77 27.09
C ALA A 33 13.60 -24.72 25.98
N ALA A 34 14.54 -25.33 25.25
CA ALA A 34 14.47 -26.64 24.57
C ALA A 34 13.83 -26.85 23.15
N ARG A 35 14.74 -27.07 22.17
CA ARG A 35 14.92 -28.27 21.29
C ARG A 35 14.03 -28.55 20.04
N THR A 36 14.56 -28.16 18.85
CA THR A 36 15.00 -28.98 17.65
C THR A 36 14.02 -29.91 16.86
N PRO A 37 14.29 -30.34 15.57
CA PRO A 37 13.94 -29.68 14.29
C PRO A 37 13.38 -30.65 13.18
N MET A 38 13.40 -30.25 11.88
CA MET A 38 13.10 -30.96 10.59
C MET A 38 11.62 -31.04 10.17
N SER A 39 11.22 -30.91 8.88
CA SER A 39 11.89 -30.72 7.59
C SER A 39 10.87 -30.13 6.60
N ALA A 40 11.38 -29.39 5.61
CA ALA A 40 10.65 -28.90 4.45
C ALA A 40 10.14 -30.04 3.55
N ALA A 41 9.03 -29.79 2.86
CA ALA A 41 8.69 -30.40 1.58
C ALA A 41 8.24 -29.29 0.62
N ASP A 42 9.05 -29.12 -0.42
CA ASP A 42 8.85 -28.33 -1.62
C ASP A 42 7.60 -28.76 -2.40
N THR A 43 6.88 -27.81 -3.00
CA THR A 43 6.31 -27.93 -4.37
C THR A 43 5.78 -26.58 -4.86
N ALA A 44 6.64 -25.91 -5.64
CA ALA A 44 6.37 -25.28 -6.94
C ALA A 44 5.05 -24.50 -7.18
N ALA A 45 5.19 -23.17 -7.21
CA ALA A 45 4.98 -22.27 -8.36
C ALA A 45 3.72 -22.40 -9.26
N ALA A 46 2.88 -21.34 -9.25
CA ALA A 46 2.31 -20.73 -10.46
C ALA A 46 1.83 -19.28 -10.23
N VAL A 47 2.65 -18.33 -10.70
CA VAL A 47 2.33 -17.09 -11.44
C VAL A 47 1.14 -16.19 -11.00
N LEU A 48 1.47 -14.99 -10.51
CA LEU A 48 0.82 -13.72 -10.90
C LEU A 48 1.74 -12.55 -10.51
N GLY A 49 2.57 -12.12 -11.45
CA GLY A 49 3.42 -10.93 -11.31
C GLY A 49 2.66 -9.65 -11.64
N VAL A 50 2.36 -8.85 -10.62
CA VAL A 50 1.98 -7.43 -10.77
C VAL A 50 3.25 -6.59 -10.67
N ALA A 51 3.48 -5.76 -11.69
CA ALA A 51 4.61 -4.84 -11.79
C ALA A 51 4.42 -3.60 -10.89
N PRO A 52 5.47 -3.16 -10.16
CA PRO A 52 5.55 -1.81 -9.58
C PRO A 52 6.25 -0.81 -10.52
N PRO A 53 6.01 0.51 -10.37
CA PRO A 53 6.39 1.51 -11.36
C PRO A 53 7.85 1.98 -11.24
N GLY A 54 8.50 2.06 -12.40
CA GLY A 54 9.28 3.21 -12.85
C GLY A 54 10.52 3.65 -12.06
N ALA A 55 11.67 3.03 -12.35
CA ALA A 55 12.97 3.66 -12.20
C ALA A 55 13.78 3.56 -13.51
N SER A 56 14.30 4.70 -13.92
CA SER A 56 15.06 5.04 -15.13
C SER A 56 16.31 4.20 -15.40
N ARG A 57 16.58 3.92 -16.69
CA ARG A 57 17.92 3.81 -17.31
C ARG A 57 17.81 3.97 -18.83
N GLN A 58 18.41 5.03 -19.37
CA GLN A 58 18.57 5.29 -20.81
C GLN A 58 19.82 4.56 -21.32
N ALA A 59 19.69 3.85 -22.45
CA ALA A 59 20.83 3.49 -23.29
C ALA A 59 20.39 3.32 -24.75
N GLY A 60 20.98 4.16 -25.61
CA GLY A 60 21.40 3.84 -26.99
C GLY A 60 20.33 3.63 -28.04
N VAL A 61 19.99 4.67 -28.80
CA VAL A 61 19.47 4.51 -30.17
C VAL A 61 20.42 5.21 -31.14
N ALA A 62 20.95 4.41 -32.04
CA ALA A 62 21.83 4.80 -33.14
C ALA A 62 21.07 5.65 -34.16
N THR A 63 21.68 6.75 -34.61
CA THR A 63 21.22 7.56 -35.75
C THR A 63 22.10 7.34 -36.98
N PRO A 64 21.52 7.42 -38.19
CA PRO A 64 22.07 6.88 -39.43
C PRO A 64 23.19 7.73 -40.06
N THR A 65 24.12 7.04 -40.71
CA THR A 65 25.25 7.59 -41.47
C THR A 65 24.81 7.99 -42.89
N ALA A 66 24.98 9.27 -43.25
CA ALA A 66 25.18 9.73 -44.63
C ALA A 66 26.15 10.93 -44.62
N PRO A 67 27.03 11.08 -45.63
CA PRO A 67 28.28 11.82 -45.49
C PRO A 67 28.13 13.33 -45.65
N ILE A 68 28.77 14.06 -44.75
CA ILE A 68 29.06 15.50 -44.87
C ILE A 68 30.34 15.71 -45.70
N THR A 69 30.23 16.40 -46.82
CA THR A 69 31.38 16.87 -47.60
C THR A 69 31.97 18.11 -46.92
N GLN A 70 33.22 18.04 -46.45
CA GLN A 70 34.01 19.23 -46.06
C GLN A 70 35.23 19.36 -46.98
N PRO A 71 35.55 20.56 -47.50
CA PRO A 71 36.82 20.82 -48.13
C PRO A 71 37.92 20.92 -47.07
N ALA A 72 39.03 20.21 -47.29
CA ALA A 72 40.24 20.39 -46.49
C ALA A 72 40.84 21.77 -46.77
N ALA A 73 40.97 22.59 -45.73
CA ALA A 73 41.81 23.77 -45.73
C ALA A 73 42.87 23.64 -44.64
N THR A 74 44.06 23.24 -45.10
CA THR A 74 45.35 23.29 -44.41
C THR A 74 45.69 24.69 -43.91
N GLY A 75 46.25 24.75 -42.68
CA GLY A 75 47.16 25.81 -42.25
C GLY A 75 46.72 26.54 -40.98
N ALA A 76 47.28 26.12 -39.83
CA ALA A 76 47.27 26.93 -38.61
C ALA A 76 48.56 27.76 -38.52
N PRO A 77 48.51 28.99 -37.98
CA PRO A 77 49.66 29.51 -37.25
C PRO A 77 49.26 29.90 -35.82
N LEU A 78 49.74 29.10 -34.85
CA LEU A 78 50.35 29.48 -33.55
C LEU A 78 49.89 30.76 -32.80
N SER A 79 48.67 31.27 -32.99
CA SER A 79 48.18 32.50 -32.32
C SER A 79 47.37 32.24 -31.05
N ALA A 80 47.06 30.98 -30.74
CA ALA A 80 46.25 30.60 -29.58
C ALA A 80 47.02 30.56 -28.24
N MET A 81 48.33 30.83 -28.25
CA MET A 81 49.18 30.77 -27.04
C MET A 81 49.40 32.14 -26.39
N THR A 82 48.86 33.22 -26.96
CA THR A 82 48.83 34.52 -26.28
C THR A 82 47.68 34.50 -25.29
N GLY A 83 47.94 34.85 -24.02
CA GLY A 83 47.00 34.76 -22.88
C GLY A 83 45.70 35.58 -23.01
N ASN A 84 45.42 36.12 -24.19
CA ASN A 84 44.25 36.91 -24.54
C ASN A 84 43.37 36.27 -25.63
N ALA A 85 43.70 35.07 -26.12
CA ALA A 85 42.92 34.33 -27.12
C ALA A 85 41.68 33.61 -26.57
N ALA A 86 41.33 33.83 -25.29
CA ALA A 86 40.09 33.32 -24.69
C ALA A 86 38.89 34.27 -24.85
N THR A 87 38.99 35.34 -25.64
CA THR A 87 37.98 36.41 -25.67
C THR A 87 37.39 36.72 -27.06
N SER A 88 37.31 35.71 -27.93
CA SER A 88 36.61 35.86 -29.22
C SER A 88 35.81 34.61 -29.59
N GLY A 89 35.10 34.05 -28.62
CA GLY A 89 33.94 33.21 -28.86
C GLY A 89 32.78 33.83 -28.10
N THR A 90 31.85 34.47 -28.82
CA THR A 90 30.58 34.92 -28.23
C THR A 90 29.77 33.69 -27.87
N VAL A 91 30.08 33.08 -26.74
CA VAL A 91 29.14 32.18 -26.05
C VAL A 91 27.99 33.09 -25.62
N PRO A 92 26.74 32.87 -26.08
CA PRO A 92 25.60 33.59 -25.54
C PRO A 92 25.65 33.44 -24.03
N ALA A 93 25.59 34.56 -23.30
CA ALA A 93 25.59 34.52 -21.85
C ALA A 93 24.53 33.50 -21.39
N PRO A 94 24.82 32.63 -20.42
CA PRO A 94 23.80 31.75 -19.87
C PRO A 94 22.62 32.63 -19.44
N ALA A 95 21.40 32.20 -19.78
CA ALA A 95 20.20 32.92 -19.35
C ALA A 95 20.32 33.19 -17.84
N PRO A 96 19.98 34.40 -17.36
CA PRO A 96 20.12 34.72 -15.95
C PRO A 96 19.37 33.69 -15.11
N LEU A 97 20.00 33.27 -14.00
CA LEU A 97 19.37 32.40 -13.01
C LEU A 97 18.05 33.04 -12.55
N SER A 98 17.05 32.20 -12.28
CA SER A 98 15.77 32.64 -11.73
C SER A 98 15.99 33.46 -10.45
N ASP A 99 15.34 34.61 -10.36
CA ASP A 99 15.51 35.58 -9.27
C ASP A 99 14.52 35.37 -8.11
N GLU A 100 13.89 34.19 -8.04
CA GLU A 100 12.97 33.77 -6.97
C GLU A 100 13.66 33.61 -5.60
N GLN A 101 14.99 33.75 -5.54
CA GLN A 101 15.78 33.76 -4.31
C GLN A 101 16.44 35.14 -4.04
N ASP A 102 16.17 36.16 -4.87
CA ASP A 102 16.61 37.53 -4.63
C ASP A 102 15.52 38.31 -3.89
N PHE A 103 15.78 38.62 -2.62
CA PHE A 103 14.84 39.34 -1.75
C PHE A 103 14.47 40.72 -2.28
N ALA A 104 15.37 41.42 -2.98
CA ALA A 104 15.07 42.74 -3.55
C ALA A 104 14.13 42.61 -4.76
N ALA A 105 14.36 41.61 -5.62
CA ALA A 105 13.50 41.32 -6.76
C ALA A 105 12.09 40.88 -6.34
N VAL A 106 12.00 40.03 -5.31
CA VAL A 106 10.72 39.55 -4.76
C VAL A 106 9.97 40.67 -4.05
N THR A 107 10.63 41.49 -3.21
CA THR A 107 9.97 42.61 -2.50
C THR A 107 9.43 43.67 -3.47
N ALA A 108 10.07 43.86 -4.63
CA ALA A 108 9.58 44.77 -5.65
C ALA A 108 8.32 44.26 -6.39
N ARG A 109 8.08 42.94 -6.40
CA ARG A 109 6.99 42.30 -7.17
C ARG A 109 5.83 41.85 -6.28
N GLU A 110 6.15 41.29 -5.12
CA GLU A 110 5.18 40.80 -4.15
C GLU A 110 4.97 41.84 -3.05
N THR A 111 3.76 42.38 -3.02
CA THR A 111 3.32 43.36 -2.03
C THR A 111 2.28 42.75 -1.11
N ILE A 112 2.10 43.34 0.07
CA ILE A 112 1.06 42.93 1.03
C ILE A 112 -0.34 42.97 0.36
N ALA A 113 -0.58 43.95 -0.51
CA ALA A 113 -1.83 44.05 -1.25
C ALA A 113 -2.02 42.92 -2.28
N SER A 114 -0.95 42.54 -3.00
CA SER A 114 -0.95 41.39 -3.92
C SER A 114 -1.30 40.09 -3.17
N ASP A 115 -0.66 39.87 -2.03
CA ASP A 115 -0.87 38.67 -1.23
C ASP A 115 -2.29 38.63 -0.63
N ALA A 116 -2.78 39.74 -0.08
CA ALA A 116 -4.16 39.85 0.41
C ALA A 116 -5.18 39.55 -0.70
N ALA A 117 -4.96 40.04 -1.92
CA ALA A 117 -5.83 39.74 -3.06
C ALA A 117 -5.77 38.24 -3.45
N ARG A 118 -4.60 37.60 -3.35
CA ARG A 118 -4.44 36.16 -3.60
C ARG A 118 -5.16 35.32 -2.53
N LEU A 119 -5.02 35.68 -1.25
CA LEU A 119 -5.74 35.04 -0.15
C LEU A 119 -7.26 35.21 -0.32
N ALA A 120 -7.72 36.40 -0.72
CA ALA A 120 -9.14 36.65 -0.98
C ALA A 120 -9.66 35.77 -2.13
N ARG A 121 -8.90 35.62 -3.22
CA ARG A 121 -9.25 34.69 -4.32
C ARG A 121 -9.30 33.23 -3.84
N ASN A 122 -8.32 32.81 -3.04
CA ASN A 122 -8.28 31.45 -2.50
C ASN A 122 -9.46 31.17 -1.55
N ARG A 123 -9.79 32.12 -0.68
CA ARG A 123 -10.96 32.03 0.21
C ARG A 123 -12.27 32.03 -0.57
N ALA A 124 -12.38 32.84 -1.62
CA ALA A 124 -13.58 32.86 -2.49
C ALA A 124 -13.79 31.54 -3.25
N GLN A 125 -12.73 30.75 -3.45
CA GLN A 125 -12.79 29.43 -4.09
C GLN A 125 -12.85 28.28 -3.09
N TYR A 126 -12.69 28.55 -1.80
CA TYR A 126 -12.68 27.52 -0.78
C TYR A 126 -14.10 27.00 -0.53
N VAL A 127 -14.30 25.70 -0.73
CA VAL A 127 -15.55 25.01 -0.44
C VAL A 127 -15.28 23.94 0.61
N THR A 128 -15.90 24.07 1.78
CA THR A 128 -15.94 23.00 2.78
C THR A 128 -17.13 22.11 2.50
N ILE A 129 -16.87 20.83 2.21
CA ILE A 129 -17.93 19.81 2.14
C ILE A 129 -18.01 19.15 3.51
N GLY A 130 -19.15 19.35 4.19
CA GLY A 130 -19.43 18.66 5.45
C GLY A 130 -19.71 17.17 5.24
N PRO A 131 -19.50 16.32 6.26
CA PRO A 131 -19.95 14.94 6.22
C PRO A 131 -21.46 14.90 5.93
N THR A 132 -21.85 14.17 4.89
CA THR A 132 -23.25 13.90 4.59
C THR A 132 -23.52 12.44 4.94
N ASP A 133 -24.67 12.16 5.56
CA ASP A 133 -25.09 10.80 5.87
C ASP A 133 -25.17 9.96 4.59
N LEU A 134 -24.75 8.70 4.68
CA LEU A 134 -24.90 7.78 3.56
C LEU A 134 -26.40 7.55 3.32
N PRO A 135 -26.85 7.53 2.04
CA PRO A 135 -28.23 7.21 1.74
C PRO A 135 -28.59 5.83 2.30
N PRO A 136 -29.84 5.63 2.78
CA PRO A 136 -30.30 4.33 3.21
C PRO A 136 -30.19 3.36 2.03
N ARG A 137 -29.84 2.11 2.34
CA ARG A 137 -29.72 1.06 1.33
C ARG A 137 -31.08 0.86 0.66
N PRO A 138 -31.14 0.74 -0.69
CA PRO A 138 -32.39 0.49 -1.39
C PRO A 138 -33.05 -0.81 -0.90
N ASP A 139 -34.37 -0.77 -0.75
CA ASP A 139 -35.17 -1.92 -0.33
C ASP A 139 -34.91 -3.12 -1.28
N GLY A 140 -34.63 -4.30 -0.72
CA GLY A 140 -34.50 -5.54 -1.48
C GLY A 140 -33.10 -6.17 -1.56
N SER A 141 -32.07 -5.65 -0.88
CA SER A 141 -30.73 -6.28 -0.90
C SER A 141 -30.59 -7.55 -0.04
N GLY A 142 -31.68 -8.09 0.51
CA GLY A 142 -31.64 -9.16 1.50
C GLY A 142 -31.10 -8.71 2.88
N PRO A 143 -31.19 -9.59 3.90
CA PRO A 143 -30.52 -9.42 5.19
C PRO A 143 -29.06 -8.98 5.04
N SER A 144 -28.54 -8.14 5.93
CA SER A 144 -27.13 -7.74 5.91
C SER A 144 -26.36 -8.48 6.99
N ILE A 145 -25.26 -9.17 6.61
CA ILE A 145 -24.36 -9.81 7.57
C ILE A 145 -23.76 -8.81 8.56
N VAL A 146 -23.50 -7.57 8.12
CA VAL A 146 -22.97 -6.50 8.97
C VAL A 146 -24.03 -6.06 9.98
N ALA A 147 -25.27 -5.83 9.52
CA ALA A 147 -26.36 -5.46 10.42
C ALA A 147 -26.59 -6.55 11.46
N PHE A 148 -26.57 -7.82 11.04
CA PHE A 148 -26.67 -8.97 11.94
C PHE A 148 -25.51 -9.04 12.95
N ALA A 149 -24.27 -8.76 12.52
CA ALA A 149 -23.11 -8.69 13.42
C ALA A 149 -23.28 -7.62 14.51
N LEU A 150 -23.86 -6.47 14.15
CA LEU A 150 -24.06 -5.33 15.03
C LEU A 150 -25.26 -5.49 15.97
N GLU A 151 -26.30 -6.21 15.54
CA GLU A 151 -27.49 -6.51 16.35
C GLU A 151 -27.23 -7.61 17.39
N THR A 152 -26.38 -8.58 17.05
CA THR A 152 -26.06 -9.71 17.94
C THR A 152 -24.95 -9.37 18.92
N THR A 153 -25.04 -9.93 20.14
CA THR A 153 -24.05 -9.70 21.21
C THR A 153 -23.34 -10.96 21.69
N ASN A 154 -23.87 -12.15 21.34
CA ASN A 154 -23.32 -13.43 21.75
C ASN A 154 -21.94 -13.68 21.10
N ALA A 155 -21.12 -14.49 21.80
CA ALA A 155 -19.83 -14.91 21.29
C ALA A 155 -19.98 -16.07 20.28
N PRO A 156 -19.02 -16.26 19.34
CA PRO A 156 -18.96 -17.48 18.54
C PRO A 156 -18.89 -18.73 19.44
N GLY A 157 -19.70 -19.74 19.11
CA GLY A 157 -19.90 -20.97 19.88
C GLY A 157 -20.91 -20.86 21.04
N GLU A 158 -21.48 -19.68 21.30
CA GLU A 158 -22.50 -19.50 22.34
C GLU A 158 -23.88 -19.92 21.82
N THR A 159 -24.35 -21.12 22.21
CA THR A 159 -25.62 -21.67 21.76
C THR A 159 -26.82 -20.82 22.21
N LEU A 160 -27.48 -20.18 21.24
CA LEU A 160 -28.76 -19.47 21.43
C LEU A 160 -29.96 -20.26 20.88
N TYR A 161 -29.73 -21.07 19.85
CA TYR A 161 -30.75 -21.81 19.14
C TYR A 161 -30.54 -23.31 19.34
N ARG A 162 -31.57 -24.01 19.83
CA ARG A 162 -31.47 -25.46 20.02
C ARG A 162 -31.33 -26.17 18.67
N ARG A 163 -30.25 -26.94 18.53
CA ARG A 163 -29.99 -27.81 17.38
C ARG A 163 -29.91 -29.24 17.87
N SER A 164 -30.72 -30.10 17.26
CA SER A 164 -30.68 -31.54 17.49
C SER A 164 -30.90 -32.21 16.14
N GLY A 165 -29.89 -32.92 15.65
CA GLY A 165 -29.95 -33.54 14.33
C GLY A 165 -28.99 -34.70 14.21
N ILE A 166 -29.46 -35.79 13.61
CA ILE A 166 -28.61 -36.91 13.21
C ILE A 166 -27.67 -36.42 12.09
N ALA A 167 -26.38 -36.73 12.21
CA ALA A 167 -25.35 -36.34 11.24
C ALA A 167 -25.22 -34.81 11.02
N ALA A 168 -25.40 -34.01 12.08
CA ALA A 168 -25.25 -32.55 12.03
C ALA A 168 -23.89 -32.13 11.43
N GLN A 169 -22.80 -32.77 11.85
CA GLN A 169 -21.45 -32.48 11.37
C GLN A 169 -21.30 -32.72 9.84
N THR A 170 -21.76 -33.87 9.34
CA THR A 170 -21.68 -34.19 7.91
C THR A 170 -22.55 -33.25 7.06
N ARG A 171 -23.69 -32.79 7.59
CA ARG A 171 -24.55 -31.81 6.92
C ARG A 171 -23.88 -30.45 6.86
N PHE A 172 -23.28 -30.03 7.98
CA PHE A 172 -22.50 -28.79 8.08
C PHE A 172 -21.38 -28.75 7.07
N GLU A 173 -20.51 -29.76 7.04
CA GLU A 173 -19.38 -29.84 6.09
C GLU A 173 -19.85 -29.74 4.64
N ARG A 174 -20.89 -30.48 4.26
CA ARG A 174 -21.44 -30.46 2.90
C ARG A 174 -22.08 -29.12 2.54
N SER A 175 -22.77 -28.49 3.49
CA SER A 175 -23.46 -27.22 3.24
C SER A 175 -22.46 -26.07 3.15
N CYS A 176 -21.45 -26.05 4.02
CA CYS A 176 -20.43 -25.00 4.04
C CYS A 176 -19.47 -25.08 2.84
N ALA A 177 -19.16 -26.28 2.35
CA ALA A 177 -18.34 -26.48 1.15
C ALA A 177 -18.92 -25.87 -0.14
N LYS A 178 -20.18 -25.39 -0.13
CA LYS A 178 -20.82 -24.76 -1.30
C LYS A 178 -20.44 -23.29 -1.49
N TYR A 179 -19.87 -22.66 -0.47
CA TYR A 179 -19.60 -21.23 -0.47
C TYR A 179 -18.10 -20.95 -0.54
N ALA A 180 -17.73 -19.87 -1.24
CA ALA A 180 -16.32 -19.50 -1.40
C ALA A 180 -15.76 -18.80 -0.15
N SER A 181 -16.62 -18.26 0.71
CA SER A 181 -16.23 -17.58 1.94
C SER A 181 -17.26 -17.74 3.07
N PRO A 182 -16.85 -17.59 4.34
CA PRO A 182 -17.78 -17.56 5.48
C PRO A 182 -18.83 -16.45 5.37
N ASP A 183 -18.45 -15.27 4.87
CA ASP A 183 -19.39 -14.15 4.66
C ASP A 183 -20.51 -14.52 3.68
N GLN A 184 -20.18 -15.20 2.58
CA GLN A 184 -21.15 -15.66 1.60
C GLN A 184 -22.08 -16.73 2.19
N ALA A 185 -21.53 -17.63 3.01
CA ALA A 185 -22.31 -18.64 3.71
C ALA A 185 -23.27 -18.01 4.74
N GLN A 186 -22.81 -17.02 5.52
CA GLN A 186 -23.65 -16.31 6.47
C GLN A 186 -24.77 -15.55 5.77
N GLN A 187 -24.48 -14.88 4.65
CA GLN A 187 -25.51 -14.22 3.85
C GLN A 187 -26.59 -15.20 3.40
N ALA A 188 -26.18 -16.33 2.80
CA ALA A 188 -27.12 -17.35 2.34
C ALA A 188 -27.89 -18.01 3.49
N PHE A 189 -27.28 -18.15 4.66
CA PHE A 189 -27.92 -18.61 5.88
C PHE A 189 -29.03 -17.66 6.31
N LEU A 190 -28.76 -16.36 6.39
CA LEU A 190 -29.74 -15.34 6.72
C LEU A 190 -30.87 -15.28 5.68
N ASP A 191 -30.55 -15.38 4.39
CA ASP A 191 -31.52 -15.44 3.29
C ASP A 191 -32.45 -16.66 3.40
N ALA A 192 -31.93 -17.79 3.89
CA ALA A 192 -32.68 -19.04 4.08
C ALA A 192 -33.56 -19.05 5.35
N GLY A 193 -33.59 -17.96 6.12
CA GLY A 193 -34.34 -17.82 7.38
C GLY A 193 -33.45 -17.72 8.63
N GLY A 194 -32.14 -17.77 8.45
CA GLY A 194 -31.13 -17.53 9.48
C GLY A 194 -31.26 -18.48 10.68
N PRO A 195 -30.90 -18.02 11.88
CA PRO A 195 -30.77 -18.89 13.04
C PRO A 195 -32.10 -19.43 13.56
N LYS A 196 -33.23 -18.79 13.20
CA LYS A 196 -34.57 -19.31 13.49
C LYS A 196 -34.90 -20.54 12.62
N ARG A 197 -34.30 -20.68 11.43
CA ARG A 197 -34.64 -21.73 10.47
C ARG A 197 -33.43 -22.22 9.68
N ASP A 198 -32.54 -22.96 10.34
CA ASP A 198 -31.41 -23.62 9.69
C ASP A 198 -31.80 -24.96 9.01
N ARG A 199 -32.36 -24.91 7.80
CA ARG A 199 -32.72 -26.14 7.05
C ARG A 199 -31.51 -26.85 6.45
N ALA A 200 -30.43 -26.09 6.19
CA ALA A 200 -29.24 -26.60 5.54
C ALA A 200 -28.24 -27.20 6.53
N GLY A 201 -28.40 -26.94 7.83
CA GLY A 201 -27.49 -27.39 8.87
C GLY A 201 -26.16 -26.65 8.83
N MET A 202 -26.19 -25.34 8.54
CA MET A 202 -24.99 -24.50 8.44
C MET A 202 -24.48 -24.02 9.81
N ASP A 203 -25.31 -24.11 10.86
CA ASP A 203 -25.06 -23.63 12.22
C ASP A 203 -25.43 -24.76 13.21
N PRO A 204 -24.55 -25.78 13.38
CA PRO A 204 -24.81 -26.96 14.20
C PRO A 204 -24.71 -26.71 15.70
N ASP A 205 -23.91 -25.72 16.11
CA ASP A 205 -23.74 -25.24 17.49
C ASP A 205 -24.82 -24.23 17.91
N GLY A 206 -25.57 -23.67 16.96
CA GLY A 206 -26.76 -22.88 17.23
C GLY A 206 -26.43 -21.49 17.76
N ASP A 207 -25.25 -20.96 17.47
CA ASP A 207 -24.84 -19.61 17.88
C ASP A 207 -25.35 -18.53 16.90
N GLY A 208 -25.86 -18.96 15.75
CA GLY A 208 -26.38 -18.12 14.67
C GLY A 208 -25.32 -17.59 13.72
N PHE A 209 -24.10 -18.12 13.77
CA PHE A 209 -22.99 -17.82 12.88
C PHE A 209 -22.64 -19.05 12.04
N ALA A 210 -23.11 -19.05 10.79
CA ALA A 210 -22.95 -20.15 9.87
C ALA A 210 -21.50 -20.33 9.39
N CYS A 211 -21.10 -21.59 9.19
CA CYS A 211 -19.89 -21.93 8.42
C CYS A 211 -18.63 -21.16 8.83
N PHE A 212 -18.34 -21.13 10.12
CA PHE A 212 -17.16 -20.48 10.73
C PHE A 212 -17.14 -18.95 10.61
N TRP A 213 -18.28 -18.33 10.32
CA TRP A 213 -18.37 -16.88 10.23
C TRP A 213 -18.13 -16.22 11.59
N ASP A 214 -17.40 -15.11 11.61
CA ASP A 214 -17.02 -14.38 12.82
C ASP A 214 -17.56 -12.94 12.79
N PRO A 215 -18.46 -12.55 13.71
CA PRO A 215 -19.00 -11.19 13.77
C PRO A 215 -18.01 -10.17 14.36
N ARG A 216 -16.95 -10.61 15.05
CA ARG A 216 -16.05 -9.72 15.82
C ARG A 216 -15.40 -8.62 14.98
N PRO A 217 -14.90 -8.87 13.75
CA PRO A 217 -14.33 -7.81 12.91
C PRO A 217 -15.35 -6.70 12.60
N PHE A 218 -16.61 -7.05 12.34
CA PHE A 218 -17.68 -6.10 12.06
C PHE A 218 -18.08 -5.31 13.31
N ARG A 219 -18.10 -5.96 14.47
CA ARG A 219 -18.37 -5.31 15.77
C ARG A 219 -17.26 -4.33 16.16
N ALA A 220 -16.00 -4.66 15.88
CA ALA A 220 -14.86 -3.78 16.17
C ALA A 220 -14.92 -2.46 15.40
N ALA A 221 -15.49 -2.46 14.18
CA ALA A 221 -15.65 -1.26 13.37
C ALA A 221 -16.51 -0.15 14.04
N ARG A 222 -17.38 -0.50 15.00
CA ARG A 222 -18.14 0.50 15.78
C ARG A 222 -17.25 1.45 16.60
N GLY A 223 -16.06 1.01 17.01
CA GLY A 223 -15.14 1.81 17.82
C GLY A 223 -14.09 2.57 17.01
N GLY A 224 -14.02 2.34 15.69
CA GLY A 224 -13.02 2.94 14.81
C GLY A 224 -13.49 4.17 14.04
N ALA A 225 -14.77 4.54 14.15
CA ALA A 225 -15.26 5.80 13.58
C ALA A 225 -14.64 6.95 14.39
N PRO A 226 -13.86 7.86 13.75
CA PRO A 226 -13.36 9.03 14.46
C PRO A 226 -14.54 9.81 15.03
N GLU A 227 -14.34 10.41 16.22
CA GLU A 227 -15.28 11.36 16.79
C GLU A 227 -15.71 12.35 15.71
N VAL A 228 -17.02 12.48 15.51
CA VAL A 228 -17.58 13.42 14.53
C VAL A 228 -17.02 14.79 14.88
N ILE A 229 -16.14 15.33 14.02
CA ILE A 229 -15.60 16.67 14.19
C ILE A 229 -16.76 17.64 13.94
N THR A 230 -17.47 17.99 15.02
CA THR A 230 -18.64 18.88 15.00
C THR A 230 -18.26 20.36 14.92
N LYS A 231 -16.99 20.69 15.12
CA LYS A 231 -16.46 22.05 15.03
C LYS A 231 -15.16 22.06 14.24
N TYR A 232 -15.20 22.69 13.07
CA TYR A 232 -14.00 23.17 12.41
C TYR A 232 -13.74 24.58 12.92
N GLU A 233 -12.79 24.73 13.84
CA GLU A 233 -12.35 26.06 14.26
C GLU A 233 -11.36 26.58 13.22
N VAL A 234 -11.80 27.59 12.47
CA VAL A 234 -10.89 28.34 11.58
C VAL A 234 -9.97 29.12 12.51
N ILE A 235 -8.75 28.60 12.72
CA ILE A 235 -7.70 29.34 13.40
C ILE A 235 -7.22 30.38 12.40
N GLU A 236 -7.80 31.58 12.44
CA GLU A 236 -7.18 32.74 11.82
C GLU A 236 -5.94 33.06 12.65
N THR A 237 -4.77 32.65 12.15
CA THR A 237 -3.50 33.15 12.66
C THR A 237 -3.52 34.66 12.46
N PRO A 238 -3.49 35.49 13.52
CA PRO A 238 -3.35 36.92 13.35
C PRO A 238 -2.01 37.13 12.66
N GLY A 239 -2.04 37.61 11.42
CA GLY A 239 -0.85 38.22 10.84
C GLY A 239 -0.56 39.44 11.68
N ASP A 240 0.47 39.37 12.52
CA ASP A 240 1.03 40.55 13.17
C ASP A 240 1.33 41.58 12.07
N SER A 241 0.77 42.78 12.27
CA SER A 241 0.80 43.91 11.35
C SER A 241 2.16 44.60 11.31
#